data_AF-A0A2I0JXB9-F1
#
_entry.id   AF-A0A2I0JXB9-F1
#
_cell.length_a   1.000
_cell.length_b   1.000
_cell.length_c   1.000
_cell.angle_alpha   90.00
_cell.angle_beta   90.00
_cell.angle_gamma   90.00
#
_symmetry.space_group_name_H-M   'P 1'
#
loop_
_entity.id
_entity.type
_entity.pdbx_description
1 polymer ?
#
loop_
_entity_poly.entity_id
_entity_poly.type
_entity_poly.pdbx_seq_one_letter_code
_entity_poly.pdbx_strand_id
1 'polypeptide(L)'
;MAEASAFLATQRHAVVTGANKGIGFEICRQLASKGLTVVLTSREEKRGLEALRKLKEESCPALLGEPTDEEKWRKKAAQNYELAIECLETNYYGAKRVTEALLPLLQQSSSARIVNVASYLGLLQHIPGKQIRDELGDIENLTKDRIKDILKDFIEDFRQGQLEAKGWPENISAYKMSKAALIAYTRLLAKEFPSVLVNGVCPGFVKTDINGNNGVLSAQEGAESPVYLALLPKTGPSGLLFSKKEVCSF
;
A
#
# COMPACT_ATOMS: atom_id res chain seq x y z
N MET A 1 29.55 3.33 25.78
CA MET A 1 28.92 2.14 25.16
C MET A 1 27.49 1.91 25.66
N ALA A 2 27.20 2.02 26.96
CA ALA A 2 25.83 1.85 27.50
C ALA A 2 24.83 2.92 27.01
N GLU A 3 25.22 4.20 26.94
CA GLU A 3 24.35 5.27 26.40
C GLU A 3 24.08 5.11 24.90
N ALA A 4 25.08 4.74 24.10
CA ALA A 4 24.89 4.45 22.67
C ALA A 4 23.97 3.22 22.47
N SER A 5 24.08 2.21 23.33
CA SER A 5 23.21 1.03 23.32
C SER A 5 21.77 1.36 23.75
N ALA A 6 21.59 2.22 24.76
CA ALA A 6 20.27 2.72 25.17
C ALA A 6 19.65 3.64 24.11
N PHE A 7 20.46 4.52 23.49
CA PHE A 7 20.04 5.38 22.38
C PHE A 7 19.57 4.56 21.18
N LEU A 8 20.34 3.55 20.75
CA LEU A 8 19.95 2.62 19.68
C LEU A 8 18.70 1.80 20.06
N ALA A 9 18.54 1.42 21.33
CA ALA A 9 17.35 0.72 21.83
C ALA A 9 16.06 1.57 21.80
N THR A 10 16.19 2.91 21.80
CA THR A 10 15.05 3.84 21.69
C THR A 10 14.73 4.26 20.25
N GLN A 11 15.63 3.99 19.30
CA GLN A 11 15.50 4.45 17.92
C GLN A 11 14.52 3.57 17.13
N ARG A 12 13.45 4.19 16.63
CA ARG A 12 12.48 3.49 15.77
C ARG A 12 13.00 3.43 14.34
N HIS A 13 12.86 2.26 13.73
CA HIS A 13 13.26 1.99 12.35
C HIS A 13 12.03 1.79 11.47
N ALA A 14 12.09 2.29 10.24
CA ALA A 14 11.03 2.11 9.26
C ALA A 14 11.62 1.64 7.92
N VAL A 15 10.96 0.70 7.26
CA VAL A 15 11.26 0.29 5.89
C VAL A 15 10.12 0.76 5.00
N VAL A 16 10.43 1.49 3.93
CA VAL A 16 9.42 1.97 2.97
C VAL A 16 9.74 1.42 1.59
N THR A 17 8.82 0.64 1.03
CA THR A 17 8.95 0.02 -0.30
C THR A 17 8.58 0.97 -1.42
N GLY A 18 9.30 0.94 -2.54
CA GLY A 18 8.96 1.74 -3.73
C GLY A 18 9.10 3.24 -3.47
N ALA A 19 10.12 3.62 -2.71
CA ALA A 19 10.24 4.93 -2.09
C ALA A 19 11.19 5.89 -2.82
N ASN A 20 11.60 5.56 -4.05
CA ASN A 20 12.46 6.44 -4.85
C ASN A 20 11.74 7.65 -5.48
N LYS A 21 10.40 7.70 -5.41
CA LYS A 21 9.56 8.81 -5.93
C LYS A 21 8.15 8.78 -5.33
N GLY A 22 7.36 9.81 -5.67
CA GLY A 22 5.93 9.88 -5.35
C GLY A 22 5.63 9.79 -3.86
N ILE A 23 4.54 9.11 -3.50
CA ILE A 23 4.08 8.97 -2.11
C ILE A 23 5.14 8.30 -1.23
N GLY A 24 5.78 7.22 -1.71
CA GLY A 24 6.78 6.48 -0.93
C GLY A 24 7.99 7.35 -0.54
N PHE A 25 8.42 8.23 -1.43
CA PHE A 25 9.49 9.19 -1.15
C PHE A 25 9.10 10.19 -0.05
N GLU A 26 7.88 10.73 -0.13
CA GLU A 26 7.38 11.68 0.87
C GLU A 26 7.10 11.00 2.23
N ILE A 27 6.70 9.72 2.25
CA ILE A 27 6.66 8.93 3.48
C ILE A 27 8.05 8.86 4.12
N CYS A 28 9.09 8.54 3.34
CA CYS A 28 10.46 8.51 3.85
C CYS A 28 10.87 9.86 4.46
N ARG A 29 10.61 10.95 3.73
CA ARG A 29 10.90 12.31 4.20
C ARG A 29 10.22 12.61 5.53
N GLN A 30 8.91 12.35 5.61
CA GLN A 30 8.11 12.67 6.80
C GLN A 30 8.45 11.77 7.99
N LEU A 31 8.75 10.48 7.79
CA LEU A 31 9.19 9.62 8.90
C LEU A 31 10.58 10.02 9.41
N ALA A 32 11.51 10.36 8.51
CA ALA A 32 12.83 10.83 8.89
C ALA A 32 12.76 12.15 9.68
N SER A 33 11.89 13.09 9.27
CA SER A 33 11.69 14.36 10.01
C SER A 33 11.04 14.18 11.39
N LYS A 34 10.47 13.00 11.67
CA LYS A 34 9.98 12.59 13.00
C LYS A 34 11.01 11.81 13.82
N GLY A 35 12.26 11.74 13.34
CA GLY A 35 13.38 11.13 14.06
C GLY A 35 13.52 9.61 13.89
N LEU A 36 12.82 9.00 12.93
CA LEU A 36 12.98 7.57 12.63
C LEU A 36 14.20 7.35 11.74
N THR A 37 14.88 6.21 11.94
CA THR A 37 15.81 5.69 10.94
C THR A 37 15.01 5.07 9.81
N VAL A 38 15.11 5.63 8.61
CA VAL A 38 14.33 5.18 7.45
C VAL A 38 15.22 4.44 6.45
N VAL A 39 14.83 3.21 6.14
CA VAL A 39 15.36 2.43 5.02
C VAL A 39 14.47 2.67 3.80
N LEU A 40 14.93 3.57 2.93
CA LEU A 40 14.34 3.81 1.62
C LEU A 40 14.72 2.67 0.67
N THR A 41 13.74 1.98 0.10
CA THR A 41 14.01 0.93 -0.90
C THR A 41 13.50 1.29 -2.29
N SER A 42 14.22 0.82 -3.31
CA SER A 42 13.94 1.01 -4.73
C SER A 42 14.28 -0.27 -5.46
N ARG A 43 13.52 -0.62 -6.49
CA ARG A 43 13.87 -1.76 -7.38
C ARG A 43 15.10 -1.44 -8.24
N GLU A 44 15.28 -0.17 -8.58
CA GLU A 44 16.40 0.32 -9.36
C GLU A 44 17.37 1.06 -8.43
N GLU A 45 18.60 0.54 -8.32
CA GLU A 45 19.64 1.06 -7.42
C GLU A 45 19.93 2.54 -7.69
N LYS A 46 20.17 2.91 -8.96
CA LYS A 46 20.48 4.29 -9.36
C LYS A 46 19.40 5.28 -8.89
N ARG A 47 18.12 4.95 -9.13
CA ARG A 47 16.98 5.79 -8.71
C ARG A 47 16.88 5.87 -7.17
N GLY A 48 17.19 4.79 -6.46
CA GLY A 48 17.23 4.77 -5.01
C GLY A 48 18.32 5.69 -4.44
N LEU A 49 19.53 5.63 -5.01
CA LEU A 49 20.65 6.48 -4.60
C LEU A 49 20.40 7.96 -4.91
N GLU A 50 19.78 8.28 -6.05
CA GLU A 50 19.35 9.64 -6.38
C GLU A 50 18.32 10.17 -5.38
N ALA A 51 17.31 9.37 -5.04
CA ALA A 51 16.33 9.74 -4.02
C ALA A 51 16.98 9.96 -2.65
N LEU A 52 17.92 9.09 -2.26
CA LEU A 52 18.64 9.25 -0.99
C LEU A 52 19.47 10.54 -0.94
N ARG A 53 20.12 10.93 -2.06
CA ARG A 53 20.84 12.21 -2.16
C ARG A 53 19.91 13.40 -1.98
N LYS A 54 18.76 13.39 -2.68
CA LYS A 54 17.74 14.44 -2.55
C LYS A 54 17.27 14.62 -1.10
N LEU A 55 16.98 13.53 -0.38
CA LEU A 55 16.58 13.62 1.04
C LEU A 55 17.66 14.21 1.95
N LYS A 56 18.94 14.01 1.63
CA LYS A 56 20.07 14.59 2.39
C LYS A 56 20.25 16.08 2.09
N GLU A 57 19.95 16.50 0.86
CA GLU A 57 20.12 17.88 0.39
C GLU A 57 18.93 18.79 0.77
N GLU A 58 17.71 18.25 0.80
CA GLU A 58 16.45 19.01 0.90
C GLU A 58 16.01 19.36 2.35
N SER A 59 16.92 19.79 3.23
CA SER A 59 16.55 20.43 4.50
C SER A 59 15.90 21.84 4.34
N CYS A 60 15.29 22.16 3.19
CA CYS A 60 14.60 23.43 2.91
C CYS A 60 13.54 23.23 1.78
N PRO A 61 12.28 23.73 1.90
CA PRO A 61 11.20 23.33 0.98
C PRO A 61 10.84 24.39 -0.08
N ALA A 62 10.46 23.92 -1.28
CA ALA A 62 9.18 24.25 -1.95
C ALA A 62 9.16 23.72 -3.40
N LEU A 63 8.01 23.21 -3.88
CA LEU A 63 7.59 23.29 -5.29
C LEU A 63 6.06 23.17 -5.42
N LEU A 64 5.48 24.03 -6.26
CA LEU A 64 4.05 24.10 -6.64
C LEU A 64 3.81 23.45 -8.01
N GLY A 65 2.58 22.98 -8.26
CA GLY A 65 2.14 22.49 -9.57
C GLY A 65 0.62 22.56 -9.77
N GLU A 66 0.22 23.06 -10.95
CA GLU A 66 -1.16 23.32 -11.39
C GLU A 66 -1.98 22.04 -11.70
N PRO A 67 -3.32 22.11 -11.88
CA PRO A 67 -4.19 20.95 -12.10
C PRO A 67 -4.60 20.75 -13.58
N THR A 68 -4.82 19.51 -14.05
CA THR A 68 -5.61 19.21 -15.28
C THR A 68 -6.28 17.82 -15.26
N ASP A 69 -7.19 17.60 -16.24
CA ASP A 69 -8.40 16.77 -16.34
C ASP A 69 -8.37 15.24 -16.04
N GLU A 70 -9.36 14.78 -15.27
CA GLU A 70 -9.64 13.38 -14.91
C GLU A 70 -10.14 12.49 -16.08
N GLU A 71 -10.83 13.07 -17.07
CA GLU A 71 -11.57 12.30 -18.09
C GLU A 71 -10.65 11.70 -19.18
N LYS A 72 -9.46 12.28 -19.35
CA LYS A 72 -8.46 11.87 -20.35
C LYS A 72 -7.80 10.53 -20.03
N TRP A 73 -7.69 10.15 -18.75
CA TRP A 73 -7.00 8.92 -18.32
C TRP A 73 -7.84 7.66 -18.54
N ARG A 74 -9.16 7.74 -18.35
CA ARG A 74 -10.07 6.57 -18.49
C ARG A 74 -10.01 5.92 -19.87
N LYS A 75 -9.66 6.67 -20.92
CA LYS A 75 -9.52 6.18 -22.30
C LYS A 75 -8.14 5.61 -22.66
N LYS A 76 -7.12 5.78 -21.80
CA LYS A 76 -5.70 5.46 -22.12
C LYS A 76 -5.12 4.25 -21.37
N ALA A 77 -5.79 3.76 -20.33
CA ALA A 77 -5.34 2.59 -19.57
C ALA A 77 -5.76 1.28 -20.27
N ALA A 78 -5.06 0.91 -21.35
CA ALA A 78 -5.20 -0.43 -21.90
C ALA A 78 -4.73 -1.47 -20.87
N GLN A 79 -5.61 -2.39 -20.47
CA GLN A 79 -5.24 -3.54 -19.65
C GLN A 79 -4.96 -4.73 -20.58
N ASN A 80 -3.88 -5.46 -20.30
CA ASN A 80 -3.57 -6.72 -20.95
C ASN A 80 -3.17 -7.76 -19.89
N TYR A 81 -3.03 -9.00 -20.34
CA TYR A 81 -2.79 -10.15 -19.47
C TYR A 81 -1.44 -10.05 -18.74
N GLU A 82 -0.38 -9.64 -19.42
CA GLU A 82 0.96 -9.50 -18.86
C GLU A 82 0.99 -8.42 -17.76
N LEU A 83 0.40 -7.26 -18.03
CA LEU A 83 0.26 -6.16 -17.07
C LEU A 83 -0.64 -6.54 -15.91
N ALA A 84 -1.66 -7.39 -16.12
CA ALA A 84 -2.49 -7.90 -15.05
C ALA A 84 -1.69 -8.77 -14.08
N ILE A 85 -0.86 -9.68 -14.59
CA ILE A 85 0.06 -10.49 -13.77
C ILE A 85 1.04 -9.60 -13.01
N GLU A 86 1.71 -8.67 -13.69
CA GLU A 86 2.67 -7.77 -13.05
C GLU A 86 2.03 -6.92 -11.94
N CYS A 87 0.78 -6.49 -12.16
CA CYS A 87 0.00 -5.73 -11.20
C CYS A 87 -0.24 -6.55 -9.92
N LEU A 88 -0.71 -7.79 -10.03
CA LEU A 88 -0.92 -8.68 -8.87
C LEU A 88 0.39 -9.02 -8.18
N GLU A 89 1.43 -9.33 -8.97
CA GLU A 89 2.76 -9.68 -8.47
C GLU A 89 3.38 -8.56 -7.65
N THR A 90 3.20 -7.31 -8.07
CA THR A 90 3.67 -6.13 -7.35
C THR A 90 2.79 -5.80 -6.14
N ASN A 91 1.50 -5.60 -6.36
CA ASN A 91 0.62 -4.96 -5.39
C ASN A 91 0.19 -5.89 -4.26
N TYR A 92 0.07 -7.19 -4.54
CA TYR A 92 -0.34 -8.19 -3.55
C TYR A 92 0.83 -9.10 -3.16
N TYR A 93 1.37 -9.88 -4.09
CA TYR A 93 2.39 -10.89 -3.76
C TYR A 93 3.71 -10.26 -3.29
N GLY A 94 4.11 -9.12 -3.85
CA GLY A 94 5.24 -8.33 -3.37
C GLY A 94 5.04 -7.84 -1.94
N ALA A 95 3.89 -7.24 -1.65
CA ALA A 95 3.56 -6.76 -0.30
C ALA A 95 3.51 -7.93 0.71
N LYS A 96 2.90 -9.06 0.34
CA LYS A 96 2.88 -10.28 1.15
C LYS A 96 4.28 -10.78 1.48
N ARG A 97 5.13 -10.96 0.46
CA ARG A 97 6.52 -11.46 0.64
C ARG A 97 7.35 -10.55 1.53
N VAL A 98 7.30 -9.22 1.30
CA VAL A 98 8.03 -8.26 2.14
C VAL A 98 7.53 -8.32 3.59
N THR A 99 6.21 -8.37 3.77
CA THR A 99 5.62 -8.47 5.10
C THR A 99 6.09 -9.73 5.83
N GLU A 100 5.97 -10.90 5.20
CA GLU A 100 6.35 -12.17 5.80
C GLU A 100 7.85 -12.24 6.10
N ALA A 101 8.69 -11.69 5.24
CA ALA A 101 10.14 -11.64 5.46
C ALA A 101 10.54 -10.73 6.64
N LEU A 102 9.83 -9.61 6.84
CA LEU A 102 10.13 -8.65 7.90
C LEU A 102 9.38 -8.92 9.22
N LEU A 103 8.36 -9.77 9.19
CA LEU A 103 7.51 -10.05 10.34
C LEU A 103 8.29 -10.54 11.58
N PRO A 104 9.29 -11.45 11.48
CA PRO A 104 10.08 -11.86 12.65
C PRO A 104 10.84 -10.71 13.30
N LEU A 105 11.27 -9.71 12.52
CA LEU A 105 11.93 -8.51 13.04
C LEU A 105 10.90 -7.55 13.65
N LEU A 106 9.73 -7.40 13.02
CA LEU A 106 8.64 -6.59 13.54
C LEU A 106 8.16 -7.11 14.90
N GLN A 107 8.08 -8.43 15.11
CA GLN A 107 7.67 -9.02 16.39
C GLN A 107 8.65 -8.72 17.56
N GLN A 108 9.88 -8.32 17.26
CA GLN A 108 10.86 -7.86 18.27
C GLN A 108 10.66 -6.39 18.66
N SER A 109 9.90 -5.63 17.86
CA SER A 109 9.57 -4.24 18.17
C SER A 109 8.55 -4.17 19.30
N SER A 110 8.80 -3.31 20.29
CA SER A 110 7.82 -3.04 21.34
C SER A 110 6.55 -2.33 20.82
N SER A 111 6.55 -1.85 19.57
CA SER A 111 5.47 -1.08 18.95
C SER A 111 5.41 -1.24 17.42
N ALA A 112 5.26 -2.48 16.93
CA ALA A 112 5.28 -2.78 15.49
C ALA A 112 4.08 -2.21 14.71
N ARG A 113 4.34 -1.71 13.50
CA ARG A 113 3.32 -1.17 12.58
C ARG A 113 3.53 -1.75 11.18
N ILE A 114 2.44 -2.12 10.53
CA ILE A 114 2.39 -2.42 9.10
C ILE A 114 1.33 -1.52 8.48
N VAL A 115 1.72 -0.77 7.45
CA VAL A 115 0.81 0.13 6.73
C VAL A 115 0.80 -0.27 5.26
N ASN A 116 -0.31 -0.86 4.82
CA ASN A 116 -0.51 -1.27 3.43
C ASN A 116 -1.19 -0.14 2.65
N VAL A 117 -0.49 0.44 1.67
CA VAL A 117 -1.06 1.48 0.79
C VAL A 117 -2.01 0.82 -0.22
N ALA A 118 -3.29 0.85 0.12
CA ALA A 118 -4.41 0.27 -0.61
C ALA A 118 -5.01 1.28 -1.61
N SER A 119 -6.31 1.17 -1.89
CA SER A 119 -7.07 2.10 -2.73
C SER A 119 -8.57 1.94 -2.49
N TYR A 120 -9.35 3.01 -2.67
CA TYR A 120 -10.82 2.93 -2.68
C TYR A 120 -11.32 1.96 -3.73
N LEU A 121 -10.60 1.82 -4.85
CA LEU A 121 -10.92 0.89 -5.92
C LEU A 121 -10.77 -0.59 -5.51
N GLY A 122 -10.18 -0.87 -4.34
CA GLY A 122 -10.11 -2.21 -3.75
C GLY A 122 -11.29 -2.56 -2.84
N LEU A 123 -12.23 -1.64 -2.59
CA LEU A 123 -13.42 -1.95 -1.79
C LEU A 123 -14.29 -3.00 -2.47
N LEU A 124 -14.91 -3.88 -1.67
CA LEU A 124 -15.66 -5.02 -2.20
C LEU A 124 -16.83 -4.58 -3.09
N GLN A 125 -17.43 -3.42 -2.83
CA GLN A 125 -18.48 -2.83 -3.66
C GLN A 125 -18.09 -2.64 -5.15
N HIS A 126 -16.79 -2.62 -5.46
CA HIS A 126 -16.30 -2.50 -6.84
C HIS A 126 -16.09 -3.84 -7.55
N ILE A 127 -16.43 -4.95 -6.89
CA ILE A 127 -16.41 -6.30 -7.44
C ILE A 127 -17.85 -6.74 -7.73
N PRO A 128 -18.27 -6.95 -9.00
CA PRO A 128 -19.65 -7.31 -9.34
C PRO A 128 -20.12 -8.65 -8.78
N GLY A 129 -19.25 -9.66 -8.75
CA GLY A 129 -19.58 -11.02 -8.32
C GLY A 129 -19.80 -11.12 -6.81
N LYS A 130 -21.04 -11.43 -6.40
CA LYS A 130 -21.41 -11.56 -4.99
C LYS A 130 -20.57 -12.61 -4.27
N GLN A 131 -20.36 -13.77 -4.89
CA GLN A 131 -19.56 -14.84 -4.30
C GLN A 131 -18.14 -14.36 -3.98
N ILE A 132 -17.48 -13.66 -4.90
CA ILE A 132 -16.12 -13.13 -4.70
C ILE A 132 -16.10 -12.14 -3.51
N ARG A 133 -17.13 -11.27 -3.41
CA ARG A 133 -17.26 -10.34 -2.28
C ARG A 133 -17.47 -11.07 -0.95
N ASP A 134 -18.34 -12.06 -0.92
CA ASP A 134 -18.64 -12.83 0.29
C ASP A 134 -17.38 -13.54 0.78
N GLU A 135 -16.64 -14.20 -0.13
CA GLU A 135 -15.40 -14.90 0.22
C GLU A 135 -14.31 -13.95 0.74
N LEU A 136 -14.04 -12.84 0.05
CA LEU A 136 -13.04 -11.85 0.50
C LEU A 136 -13.48 -11.05 1.74
N GLY A 137 -14.79 -10.96 1.98
CA GLY A 137 -15.38 -10.26 3.11
C GLY A 137 -15.44 -11.08 4.39
N ASP A 138 -15.50 -12.41 4.28
CA ASP A 138 -15.57 -13.36 5.40
C ASP A 138 -14.20 -13.60 6.03
N ILE A 139 -13.67 -12.58 6.73
CA ILE A 139 -12.37 -12.65 7.41
C ILE A 139 -12.32 -13.72 8.51
N GLU A 140 -13.47 -14.19 8.99
CA GLU A 140 -13.46 -15.26 9.98
C GLU A 140 -13.00 -16.59 9.39
N ASN A 141 -13.39 -16.88 8.15
CA ASN A 141 -13.04 -18.13 7.45
C ASN A 141 -12.01 -17.97 6.33
N LEU A 142 -11.71 -16.74 5.90
CA LEU A 142 -10.76 -16.47 4.82
C LEU A 142 -9.34 -16.91 5.21
N THR A 143 -8.61 -17.45 4.24
CA THR A 143 -7.21 -17.84 4.37
C THR A 143 -6.35 -17.18 3.30
N LYS A 144 -5.03 -17.07 3.55
CA LYS A 144 -4.07 -16.56 2.54
C LYS A 144 -4.06 -17.41 1.26
N ASP A 145 -4.24 -18.72 1.39
CA ASP A 145 -4.35 -19.63 0.24
C ASP A 145 -5.63 -19.40 -0.54
N ARG A 146 -6.76 -19.12 0.14
CA ARG A 146 -8.00 -18.79 -0.57
C ARG A 146 -7.89 -17.49 -1.35
N ILE A 147 -7.25 -16.45 -0.80
CA ILE A 147 -6.97 -15.22 -1.57
C ILE A 147 -6.13 -15.54 -2.82
N LYS A 148 -5.12 -16.40 -2.69
CA LYS A 148 -4.27 -16.83 -3.82
C LYS A 148 -5.11 -17.55 -4.89
N ASP A 149 -5.99 -18.46 -4.49
CA ASP A 149 -6.85 -19.19 -5.43
C ASP A 149 -7.82 -18.24 -6.16
N ILE A 150 -8.45 -17.30 -5.44
CA ILE A 150 -9.32 -16.27 -6.05
C ILE A 150 -8.54 -15.46 -7.10
N LEU A 151 -7.30 -15.06 -6.81
CA LEU A 151 -6.48 -14.31 -7.77
C LEU A 151 -6.02 -15.17 -8.95
N LYS A 152 -5.84 -16.47 -8.75
CA LYS A 152 -5.53 -17.42 -9.83
C LYS A 152 -6.74 -17.58 -10.77
N ASP A 153 -7.93 -17.77 -10.21
CA ASP A 153 -9.18 -17.85 -10.95
C ASP A 153 -9.42 -16.56 -11.76
N PHE A 154 -9.20 -15.39 -11.14
CA PHE A 154 -9.26 -14.09 -11.82
C PHE A 154 -8.32 -14.00 -13.04
N ILE A 155 -7.06 -14.41 -12.91
CA ILE A 155 -6.10 -14.35 -14.01
C ILE A 155 -6.45 -15.32 -15.13
N GLU A 156 -6.95 -16.51 -14.79
CA GLU A 156 -7.42 -17.48 -15.78
C GLU A 156 -8.62 -16.94 -16.56
N ASP A 157 -9.61 -16.39 -15.86
CA ASP A 157 -10.79 -15.78 -16.49
C ASP A 157 -10.43 -14.51 -17.28
N PHE A 158 -9.44 -13.74 -16.84
CA PHE A 158 -8.89 -12.60 -17.61
C PHE A 158 -8.32 -13.10 -18.95
N ARG A 159 -7.51 -14.16 -18.91
CA ARG A 159 -6.90 -14.76 -20.12
C ARG A 159 -7.94 -15.24 -21.11
N GLN A 160 -9.05 -15.77 -20.61
CA GLN A 160 -10.16 -16.29 -21.42
C GLN A 160 -11.14 -15.20 -21.87
N GLY A 161 -10.95 -13.93 -21.46
CA GLY A 161 -11.87 -12.84 -21.78
C GLY A 161 -13.23 -12.96 -21.08
N GLN A 162 -13.29 -13.61 -19.91
CA GLN A 162 -14.53 -13.92 -19.19
C GLN A 162 -14.78 -13.03 -17.98
N LEU A 163 -14.12 -11.86 -17.89
CA LEU A 163 -14.20 -10.97 -16.72
C LEU A 163 -15.65 -10.64 -16.33
N GLU A 164 -16.42 -10.06 -17.24
CA GLU A 164 -17.81 -9.66 -17.01
C GLU A 164 -18.68 -10.88 -16.66
N ALA A 165 -18.61 -11.93 -17.49
CA ALA A 165 -19.41 -13.14 -17.35
C ALA A 165 -19.21 -13.88 -16.01
N LYS A 166 -18.02 -13.74 -15.40
CA LYS A 166 -17.65 -14.36 -14.13
C LYS A 166 -17.75 -13.40 -12.93
N GLY A 167 -18.22 -12.17 -13.16
CA GLY A 167 -18.42 -11.18 -12.10
C GLY A 167 -17.15 -10.51 -11.61
N TRP A 168 -16.08 -10.51 -12.41
CA TRP A 168 -14.88 -9.73 -12.14
C TRP A 168 -15.09 -8.26 -12.53
N PRO A 169 -14.35 -7.30 -11.94
CA PRO A 169 -14.37 -5.94 -12.43
C PRO A 169 -13.87 -5.89 -13.89
N GLU A 170 -14.52 -5.10 -14.74
CA GLU A 170 -14.11 -5.00 -16.15
C GLU A 170 -12.93 -4.06 -16.33
N ASN A 171 -13.02 -2.81 -15.86
CA ASN A 171 -11.97 -1.81 -16.06
C ASN A 171 -10.98 -1.79 -14.91
N ILE A 172 -9.68 -1.62 -15.25
CA ILE A 172 -8.54 -1.61 -14.32
C ILE A 172 -8.62 -2.78 -13.33
N SER A 173 -9.02 -3.94 -13.87
CA SER A 173 -9.51 -5.09 -13.10
C SER A 173 -8.45 -5.67 -12.18
N ALA A 174 -7.24 -5.85 -12.71
CA ALA A 174 -6.10 -6.35 -11.94
C ALA A 174 -5.72 -5.40 -10.80
N TYR A 175 -5.80 -4.08 -11.03
CA TYR A 175 -5.56 -3.10 -9.97
C TYR A 175 -6.60 -3.22 -8.85
N LYS A 176 -7.89 -3.26 -9.20
CA LYS A 176 -9.00 -3.45 -8.24
C LYS A 176 -8.82 -4.74 -7.44
N MET A 177 -8.62 -5.87 -8.13
CA MET A 177 -8.43 -7.17 -7.48
C MET A 177 -7.18 -7.22 -6.60
N SER A 178 -6.07 -6.62 -7.05
CA SER A 178 -4.85 -6.54 -6.24
C SER A 178 -5.05 -5.77 -4.93
N LYS A 179 -5.83 -4.69 -4.97
CA LYS A 179 -6.10 -3.84 -3.82
C LYS A 179 -7.15 -4.46 -2.89
N ALA A 180 -8.15 -5.15 -3.43
CA ALA A 180 -9.09 -5.94 -2.65
C ALA A 180 -8.38 -7.07 -1.88
N ALA A 181 -7.51 -7.83 -2.56
CA ALA A 181 -6.70 -8.86 -1.93
C ALA A 181 -5.77 -8.30 -0.85
N LEU A 182 -5.14 -7.14 -1.09
CA LEU A 182 -4.30 -6.47 -0.10
C LEU A 182 -5.09 -6.01 1.13
N ILE A 183 -6.32 -5.51 0.96
CA ILE A 183 -7.22 -5.14 2.06
C ILE A 183 -7.60 -6.37 2.88
N ALA A 184 -8.02 -7.46 2.22
CA ALA A 184 -8.37 -8.71 2.90
C ALA A 184 -7.16 -9.28 3.68
N TYR A 185 -5.98 -9.30 3.06
CA TYR A 185 -4.73 -9.73 3.70
C TYR A 185 -4.34 -8.85 4.90
N THR A 186 -4.57 -7.54 4.83
CA THR A 186 -4.37 -6.64 5.96
C THR A 186 -5.21 -7.04 7.16
N ARG A 187 -6.49 -7.39 6.93
CA ARG A 187 -7.41 -7.83 7.99
C ARG A 187 -6.97 -9.17 8.59
N LEU A 188 -6.55 -10.12 7.75
CA LEU A 188 -6.00 -11.40 8.22
C LEU A 188 -4.74 -11.20 9.08
N LEU A 189 -3.79 -10.38 8.64
CA LEU A 189 -2.58 -10.11 9.42
C LEU A 189 -2.88 -9.47 10.77
N ALA A 190 -3.85 -8.54 10.83
CA ALA A 190 -4.25 -7.94 12.09
C ALA A 190 -4.84 -8.98 13.08
N LYS A 191 -5.59 -9.96 12.56
CA LYS A 191 -6.13 -11.08 13.35
C LYS A 191 -5.04 -12.06 13.79
N GLU A 192 -4.12 -12.42 12.89
CA GLU A 192 -3.03 -13.36 13.17
C GLU A 192 -1.98 -12.80 14.13
N PHE A 193 -1.73 -11.49 14.08
CA PHE A 193 -0.65 -10.82 14.83
C PHE A 193 -1.18 -9.66 15.67
N PRO A 194 -1.93 -9.91 16.77
CA PRO A 194 -2.56 -8.86 17.57
C PRO A 194 -1.55 -7.90 18.26
N SER A 195 -0.27 -8.28 18.36
CA SER A 195 0.80 -7.42 18.87
C SER A 195 1.33 -6.40 17.84
N VAL A 196 0.92 -6.53 16.58
CA VAL A 196 1.29 -5.64 15.47
C VAL A 196 0.05 -4.86 15.04
N LEU A 197 0.13 -3.53 14.96
CA LEU A 197 -0.96 -2.78 14.35
C LEU A 197 -0.80 -2.82 12.82
N VAL A 198 -1.73 -3.47 12.14
CA VAL A 198 -1.72 -3.67 10.70
C VAL A 198 -2.94 -2.97 10.12
N ASN A 199 -2.74 -1.93 9.32
CA ASN A 199 -3.85 -1.18 8.72
C ASN A 199 -3.61 -0.92 7.24
N GLY A 200 -4.72 -0.78 6.50
CA GLY A 200 -4.74 -0.37 5.11
C GLY A 200 -5.00 1.13 5.01
N VAL A 201 -4.50 1.77 3.96
CA VAL A 201 -4.76 3.19 3.72
C VAL A 201 -4.98 3.52 2.25
N CYS A 202 -6.01 4.30 1.98
CA CYS A 202 -6.30 4.93 0.70
C CYS A 202 -5.74 6.37 0.75
N PRO A 203 -4.62 6.66 0.07
CA PRO A 203 -3.94 7.96 0.16
C PRO A 203 -4.66 9.08 -0.60
N GLY A 204 -5.82 8.81 -1.21
CA GLY A 204 -6.55 9.74 -2.06
C GLY A 204 -6.06 9.74 -3.51
N PHE A 205 -6.50 10.74 -4.29
CA PHE A 205 -6.11 10.90 -5.68
C PHE A 205 -4.91 11.86 -5.78
N VAL A 206 -3.71 11.29 -5.85
CA VAL A 206 -2.43 11.99 -5.62
C VAL A 206 -1.67 12.21 -6.92
N LYS A 207 -1.20 13.44 -7.17
CA LYS A 207 -0.36 13.81 -8.32
C LYS A 207 0.97 13.05 -8.29
N THR A 208 1.07 11.96 -9.05
CA THR A 208 2.29 11.15 -9.20
C THR A 208 2.39 10.55 -10.59
N ASP A 209 3.50 9.88 -10.92
CA ASP A 209 3.65 9.24 -12.24
C ASP A 209 2.55 8.20 -12.56
N ILE A 210 1.95 7.55 -11.54
CA ILE A 210 0.95 6.48 -11.76
C ILE A 210 -0.29 6.98 -12.50
N ASN A 211 -0.63 8.26 -12.33
CA ASN A 211 -1.76 8.93 -12.96
C ASN A 211 -1.30 10.10 -13.84
N GLY A 212 -0.05 10.08 -14.29
CA GLY A 212 0.51 11.12 -15.17
C GLY A 212 0.54 12.51 -14.53
N ASN A 213 0.77 12.58 -13.22
CA ASN A 213 0.77 13.79 -12.39
C ASN A 213 -0.59 14.52 -12.30
N ASN A 214 -1.68 13.80 -12.57
CA ASN A 214 -3.04 14.28 -12.29
C ASN A 214 -3.43 13.95 -10.84
N GLY A 215 -4.31 14.72 -10.22
CA GLY A 215 -4.65 14.50 -8.80
C GLY A 215 -5.12 15.77 -8.11
N VAL A 216 -5.88 15.59 -7.03
CA VAL A 216 -6.32 16.69 -6.16
C VAL A 216 -5.38 16.91 -4.98
N LEU A 217 -4.51 15.92 -4.70
CA LEU A 217 -3.50 15.98 -3.62
C LEU A 217 -2.08 15.98 -4.19
N SER A 218 -1.18 16.69 -3.55
CA SER A 218 0.28 16.54 -3.73
C SER A 218 0.78 15.22 -3.15
N ALA A 219 1.97 14.77 -3.59
CA ALA A 219 2.62 13.59 -3.01
C ALA A 219 2.84 13.71 -1.49
N GLN A 220 3.11 14.93 -1.01
CA GLN A 220 3.28 15.23 0.41
C GLN A 220 1.98 15.02 1.19
N GLU A 221 0.86 15.56 0.71
CA GLU A 221 -0.47 15.36 1.33
C GLU A 221 -0.88 13.89 1.29
N GLY A 222 -0.62 13.19 0.18
CA GLY A 222 -0.89 11.76 0.05
C GLY A 222 -0.11 10.88 1.03
N ALA A 223 1.07 11.33 1.48
CA ALA A 223 1.91 10.62 2.43
C ALA A 223 1.48 10.82 3.90
N GLU A 224 0.68 11.84 4.23
CA GLU A 224 0.29 12.13 5.60
C GLU A 224 -0.48 10.98 6.27
N SER A 225 -1.35 10.31 5.51
CA SER A 225 -2.21 9.24 6.02
C SER A 225 -1.40 7.97 6.35
N PRO A 226 -0.54 7.48 5.44
CA PRO A 226 0.40 6.41 5.78
C PRO A 226 1.30 6.74 6.97
N VAL A 227 1.83 7.97 7.04
CA VAL A 227 2.71 8.42 8.12
C VAL A 227 1.97 8.44 9.46
N TYR A 228 0.73 8.93 9.47
CA TYR A 228 -0.13 8.90 10.66
C TYR A 228 -0.30 7.47 11.19
N LEU A 229 -0.61 6.50 10.32
CA LEU A 229 -0.78 5.11 10.71
C LEU A 229 0.52 4.46 11.20
N ALA A 230 1.66 4.79 10.57
CA ALA A 230 2.98 4.31 10.97
C ALA A 230 3.41 4.85 12.36
N LEU A 231 2.77 5.93 12.83
CA LEU A 231 3.09 6.59 14.09
C LEU A 231 2.00 6.42 15.16
N LEU A 232 0.95 5.63 14.90
CA LEU A 232 -0.12 5.36 15.87
C LEU A 232 0.46 4.93 17.24
N PRO A 233 -0.17 5.30 18.36
CA PRO A 233 0.21 4.78 19.68
C PRO A 233 -0.05 3.27 19.75
N LYS A 234 0.55 2.57 20.73
CA LYS A 234 0.39 1.10 20.89
C LYS A 234 -1.07 0.66 21.05
N THR A 235 -1.90 1.53 21.62
CA THR A 235 -3.34 1.35 21.82
C THR A 235 -4.16 1.72 20.58
N GLY A 236 -3.52 2.02 19.45
CA GLY A 236 -4.18 2.36 18.20
C GLY A 236 -4.95 1.18 17.59
N PRO A 237 -5.81 1.46 16.61
CA PRO A 237 -6.58 0.42 15.93
C PRO A 237 -5.71 -0.47 15.04
N SER A 238 -6.19 -1.68 14.77
CA SER A 238 -5.61 -2.65 13.85
C SER A 238 -6.71 -3.30 13.03
N GLY A 239 -6.38 -3.76 11.83
CA GLY A 239 -7.29 -4.45 10.91
C GLY A 239 -8.29 -3.55 10.20
N LEU A 240 -8.04 -2.23 10.17
CA LEU A 240 -8.94 -1.25 9.57
C LEU A 240 -8.39 -0.70 8.25
N LEU A 241 -9.29 -0.15 7.44
CA LEU A 241 -8.95 0.65 6.25
C LEU A 241 -9.18 2.12 6.57
N PHE A 242 -8.21 2.96 6.21
CA PHE A 242 -8.28 4.40 6.43
C PHE A 242 -8.27 5.18 5.12
N SER A 243 -8.83 6.37 5.16
CA SER A 243 -8.48 7.43 4.22
C SER A 243 -8.35 8.73 4.98
N LYS A 244 -7.35 9.53 4.62
CA LYS A 244 -6.92 10.66 5.46
C LYS A 244 -6.58 10.12 6.86
N LYS A 245 -7.40 10.42 7.87
CA LYS A 245 -7.21 9.94 9.25
C LYS A 245 -8.49 9.30 9.79
N GLU A 246 -9.40 8.94 8.91
CA GLU A 246 -10.72 8.41 9.22
C GLU A 246 -10.85 6.97 8.76
N VAL A 247 -11.62 6.18 9.50
CA VAL A 247 -11.90 4.78 9.18
C VAL A 247 -12.93 4.72 8.06
N CYS A 248 -12.64 3.92 7.04
CA CYS A 248 -13.57 3.63 5.95
C CYS A 248 -14.29 2.30 6.20
N SER A 249 -15.53 2.19 5.75
CA SER A 249 -16.20 0.90 5.62
C SER A 249 -15.56 0.05 4.51
N PHE A 250 -15.61 -1.27 4.68
CA PHE A 250 -15.08 -2.25 3.73
C PHE A 250 -16.06 -2.56 2.59
#